data_AF-A0A550H533-F1
#
_entry.id   AF-A0A550H533-F1
#
_cell.length_a   1.000
_cell.length_b   1.000
_cell.length_c   1.000
_cell.angle_alpha   90.00
_cell.angle_beta   90.00
_cell.angle_gamma   90.00
#
_symmetry.space_group_name_H-M   'P 1'
#
loop_
_entity.id
_entity.type
_entity.pdbx_description
1 polymer ?
#
loop_
_entity_poly.entity_id
_entity_poly.type
_entity_poly.pdbx_seq_one_letter_code
_entity_poly.pdbx_strand_id
1 'polypeptide(L)'
;MQVRTETDKTLWFSMWFLASIATFGAAFFPMFYRLIEGRNKHFRREADLERRIAAFLRTQGKETPATSVSLREMNAKAWAVSIILVIPVFAITYLLSRDLLIHERCQDSFLASAFPDRMFMPQTIPIRKYAVITIVTLGVGIVYWLYNIVNMYNAHFKAQLQVEKEIAKLMGEKTVGESM
;
A
#
# COMPACT_ATOMS: atom_id res chain seq x y z
N MET A 1 44.27 -50.70 -16.63
CA MET A 1 43.07 -50.56 -15.76
C MET A 1 42.91 -49.06 -15.48
N GLN A 2 41.99 -48.38 -16.14
CA GLN A 2 41.76 -46.94 -15.91
C GLN A 2 40.95 -46.77 -14.63
N VAL A 3 41.53 -46.14 -13.61
CA VAL A 3 40.81 -45.73 -12.40
C VAL A 3 39.92 -44.56 -12.80
N ARG A 4 38.63 -44.85 -13.00
CA ARG A 4 37.61 -43.82 -13.24
C ARG A 4 37.42 -43.07 -11.92
N THR A 5 38.04 -41.90 -11.79
CA THR A 5 37.75 -40.95 -10.71
C THR A 5 36.43 -40.27 -11.02
N GLU A 6 35.31 -40.99 -10.85
CA GLU A 6 33.99 -40.37 -10.83
C GLU A 6 33.90 -39.50 -9.58
N THR A 7 34.21 -38.22 -9.76
CA THR A 7 33.85 -37.20 -8.78
C THR A 7 32.37 -36.91 -9.04
N ASP A 8 31.50 -37.81 -8.60
CA ASP A 8 30.06 -37.64 -8.77
C ASP A 8 29.63 -36.45 -7.91
N LYS A 9 29.47 -35.29 -8.57
CA LYS A 9 29.11 -34.05 -7.88
C LYS A 9 27.62 -34.15 -7.55
N THR A 10 27.31 -34.61 -6.36
CA THR A 10 25.94 -34.60 -5.83
C THR A 10 25.40 -33.17 -5.84
N LEU A 11 24.48 -32.89 -6.77
CA LEU A 11 23.79 -31.60 -6.85
C LEU A 11 22.83 -31.48 -5.67
N TRP A 12 23.26 -30.79 -4.62
CA TRP A 12 22.42 -30.58 -3.44
C TRP A 12 21.37 -29.51 -3.73
N PHE A 13 20.13 -29.94 -3.97
CA PHE A 13 18.99 -29.05 -4.25
C PHE A 13 18.87 -27.89 -3.24
N SER A 14 19.05 -28.16 -1.94
CA SER A 14 18.96 -27.14 -0.90
C SER A 14 20.03 -26.05 -1.03
N MET A 15 21.26 -26.38 -1.45
CA MET A 15 22.32 -25.38 -1.65
C MET A 15 21.95 -24.41 -2.77
N TRP A 16 21.48 -24.93 -3.91
CA TRP A 16 21.08 -24.11 -5.06
C TRP A 16 19.78 -23.33 -4.79
N PHE A 17 18.84 -23.93 -4.07
CA PHE A 17 17.63 -23.26 -3.61
C PHE A 17 17.96 -22.08 -2.67
N LEU A 18 18.81 -22.30 -1.67
CA LEU A 18 19.26 -21.22 -0.76
C LEU A 18 20.04 -20.13 -1.50
N ALA A 19 20.88 -20.49 -2.47
CA ALA A 19 21.58 -19.52 -3.31
C ALA A 19 20.61 -18.67 -4.17
N SER A 20 19.53 -19.28 -4.69
CA SER A 20 18.49 -18.56 -5.44
C SER A 20 17.71 -17.57 -4.56
N ILE A 21 17.39 -17.95 -3.32
CA ILE A 21 16.75 -17.06 -2.35
C ILE A 21 17.70 -15.92 -1.96
N ALA A 22 18.97 -16.21 -1.72
CA ALA A 22 19.96 -15.20 -1.33
C ALA A 22 20.19 -14.17 -2.44
N THR A 23 20.21 -14.58 -3.71
CA THR A 23 20.45 -13.70 -4.84
C THR A 23 19.20 -12.92 -5.26
N PHE A 24 18.07 -13.60 -5.45
CA PHE A 24 16.85 -12.98 -5.97
C PHE A 24 15.94 -12.42 -4.88
N GLY A 25 15.89 -13.07 -3.71
CA GLY A 25 15.04 -12.68 -2.57
C GLY A 25 15.51 -11.42 -1.85
N ALA A 26 16.81 -11.12 -1.83
CA ALA A 26 17.38 -9.98 -1.11
C ALA A 26 16.79 -8.63 -1.56
N ALA A 27 16.50 -8.46 -2.86
CA ALA A 27 15.90 -7.25 -3.40
C ALA A 27 14.45 -7.02 -2.94
N PHE A 28 13.73 -8.07 -2.55
CA PHE A 28 12.34 -7.96 -2.10
C PHE A 28 12.22 -7.40 -0.68
N PHE A 29 13.21 -7.57 0.20
CA PHE A 29 13.19 -7.01 1.56
C PHE A 29 13.02 -5.48 1.58
N PRO A 30 13.88 -4.69 0.92
CA PRO A 30 13.71 -3.24 0.90
C PRO A 30 12.43 -2.81 0.16
N MET A 31 11.94 -3.59 -0.82
CA MET A 31 10.69 -3.33 -1.52
C MET A 31 9.48 -3.44 -0.57
N PHE A 32 9.32 -4.58 0.10
CA PHE A 32 8.23 -4.80 1.06
C PHE A 32 8.31 -3.85 2.24
N TYR A 33 9.52 -3.60 2.78
CA TYR A 33 9.72 -2.61 3.82
C TYR A 33 9.19 -1.23 3.41
N ARG A 34 9.58 -0.75 2.22
CA ARG A 34 9.16 0.57 1.72
C ARG A 34 7.65 0.64 1.44
N LEU A 35 7.05 -0.42 0.92
CA LEU A 35 5.60 -0.46 0.68
C LEU A 35 4.82 -0.35 1.99
N ILE A 36 5.19 -1.15 2.99
CA ILE A 36 4.48 -1.17 4.28
C ILE A 36 4.72 0.15 5.05
N GLU A 37 5.96 0.63 5.09
CA GLU A 37 6.29 1.89 5.72
C GLU A 37 5.61 3.07 5.01
N GLY A 38 5.57 3.05 3.68
CA GLY A 38 4.88 4.05 2.86
C GLY A 38 3.38 4.08 3.16
N ARG A 39 2.73 2.92 3.19
CA ARG A 39 1.32 2.77 3.60
C ARG A 39 1.08 3.33 5.00
N ASN A 40 1.93 3.01 5.98
CA ASN A 40 1.77 3.52 7.35
C ASN A 40 1.90 5.04 7.42
N LYS A 41 2.95 5.59 6.81
CA LYS A 41 3.17 7.05 6.76
C LYS A 41 2.02 7.77 6.06
N HIS A 42 1.52 7.20 4.97
CA HIS A 42 0.39 7.75 4.22
C HIS A 42 -0.86 7.83 5.09
N PHE A 43 -1.26 6.75 5.75
CA PHE A 43 -2.47 6.76 6.59
C PHE A 43 -2.35 7.68 7.81
N ARG A 44 -1.15 7.84 8.38
CA ARG A 44 -0.92 8.86 9.43
C ARG A 44 -1.14 10.28 8.91
N ARG A 45 -0.59 10.59 7.73
CA ARG A 45 -0.76 11.91 7.10
C ARG A 45 -2.23 12.18 6.78
N GLU A 46 -2.95 11.17 6.31
CA GLU A 46 -4.37 11.31 6.03
C GLU A 46 -5.18 11.61 7.29
N ALA A 47 -4.95 10.85 8.37
CA ALA A 47 -5.62 11.10 9.63
C ALA A 47 -5.36 12.52 10.16
N ASP A 48 -4.16 13.06 9.95
CA ASP A 48 -3.83 14.45 10.31
C ASP A 48 -4.56 15.45 9.41
N LEU A 49 -4.67 15.18 8.11
CA LEU A 49 -5.41 16.02 7.16
C LEU A 49 -6.90 16.06 7.48
N GLU A 50 -7.52 14.90 7.71
CA GLU A 50 -8.93 14.80 8.07
C GLU A 50 -9.24 15.56 9.37
N ARG A 51 -8.36 15.47 10.38
CA ARG A 51 -8.50 16.27 11.61
C ARG A 51 -8.46 17.76 11.34
N ARG A 52 -7.60 18.23 10.44
CA ARG A 52 -7.51 19.65 10.05
C ARG A 52 -8.76 20.10 9.30
N ILE A 53 -9.25 19.29 8.37
CA ILE A 53 -10.50 19.56 7.65
C ILE A 53 -11.68 19.61 8.63
N ALA A 54 -11.81 18.64 9.53
CA ALA A 54 -12.87 18.62 10.54
C ALA A 54 -12.80 19.84 11.47
N ALA A 55 -11.60 20.24 11.90
CA ALA A 55 -11.40 21.45 12.70
C ALA A 55 -11.83 22.72 11.93
N PHE A 56 -11.46 22.82 10.65
CA PHE A 56 -11.87 23.93 9.78
C PHE A 56 -13.39 23.97 9.56
N LEU A 57 -14.03 22.82 9.34
CA LEU A 57 -15.50 22.77 9.19
C LEU A 57 -16.21 23.20 10.47
N ARG A 58 -15.68 22.83 11.66
CA ARG A 58 -16.21 23.30 12.95
C ARG A 58 -16.14 24.81 13.09
N THR A 59 -15.04 25.45 12.67
CA THR A 59 -14.95 26.92 12.72
C THR A 59 -15.94 27.58 11.78
N GLN A 60 -16.34 26.91 10.70
CA GLN A 60 -17.41 27.36 9.79
C GLN A 60 -18.83 26.99 10.26
N GLY A 61 -19.00 26.40 11.45
CA GLY A 61 -20.31 25.95 11.95
C GLY A 61 -20.94 24.79 11.17
N LYS A 62 -20.15 24.05 10.37
CA LYS A 62 -20.60 22.89 9.59
C LYS A 62 -20.47 21.60 10.37
N GLU A 63 -21.34 20.63 10.07
CA GLU A 63 -21.23 19.28 10.62
C GLU A 63 -19.92 18.63 10.20
N THR A 64 -19.27 17.92 11.13
CA THR A 64 -18.03 17.22 10.85
C THR A 64 -18.31 15.83 10.30
N PRO A 65 -17.72 15.47 9.14
CA PRO A 65 -17.77 14.09 8.67
C PRO A 65 -17.14 13.14 9.69
N ALA A 66 -17.62 11.90 9.72
CA ALA A 66 -17.00 10.84 10.49
C ALA A 66 -15.57 10.58 9.98
N THR A 67 -14.57 10.64 10.86
CA THR A 67 -13.18 10.33 10.52
C THR A 67 -13.07 8.92 9.93
N SER A 68 -12.21 8.77 8.93
CA SER A 68 -11.99 7.48 8.29
C SER A 68 -11.48 6.42 9.27
N VAL A 69 -11.74 5.16 8.92
CA VAL A 69 -11.31 4.01 9.73
C VAL A 69 -9.78 3.99 9.83
N SER A 70 -9.27 4.13 11.05
CA SER A 70 -7.85 3.95 11.33
C SER A 70 -7.47 2.48 11.16
N LEU A 71 -6.81 2.16 10.04
CA LEU A 71 -6.31 0.82 9.78
C LEU A 71 -5.03 0.58 10.58
N ARG A 72 -5.00 -0.52 11.35
CA ARG A 72 -3.88 -0.90 12.22
C ARG A 72 -2.53 -0.76 11.51
N GLU A 73 -1.58 -0.10 12.17
CA GLU A 73 -0.22 0.00 11.64
C GLU A 73 0.46 -1.38 11.60
N MET A 74 1.18 -1.62 10.51
CA MET A 74 1.96 -2.84 10.34
C MET A 74 3.40 -2.58 10.79
N ASN A 75 4.00 -3.48 11.57
CA ASN A 75 5.43 -3.41 11.85
C ASN A 75 6.23 -3.70 10.56
N ALA A 76 6.66 -2.65 9.86
CA ALA A 76 7.28 -2.76 8.54
C ALA A 76 8.53 -3.63 8.54
N LYS A 77 9.34 -3.57 9.60
CA LYS A 77 10.55 -4.39 9.72
C LYS A 77 10.19 -5.87 9.89
N ALA A 78 9.28 -6.18 10.80
CA ALA A 78 8.88 -7.57 11.07
C ALA A 78 8.23 -8.21 9.84
N TRP A 79 7.35 -7.49 9.14
CA TRP A 79 6.73 -7.97 7.91
C TRP A 79 7.71 -8.06 6.73
N ALA A 80 8.68 -7.14 6.62
CA ALA A 80 9.71 -7.26 5.60
C ALA A 80 10.62 -8.47 5.85
N VAL A 81 10.97 -8.77 7.10
CA VAL A 81 11.77 -9.97 7.43
C VAL A 81 10.97 -11.25 7.22
N SER A 82 9.66 -11.24 7.47
CA SER A 82 8.83 -12.45 7.36
C SER A 82 8.72 -13.00 5.94
N ILE A 83 9.08 -12.23 4.90
CA ILE A 83 9.09 -12.71 3.50
C ILE A 83 10.10 -13.82 3.23
N ILE A 84 11.05 -14.07 4.16
CA ILE A 84 11.88 -15.29 4.15
C ILE A 84 10.98 -16.53 4.06
N LEU A 85 9.81 -16.45 4.69
CA LEU A 85 8.75 -17.42 4.56
C LEU A 85 7.87 -17.03 3.36
N VAL A 86 7.61 -17.99 2.49
CA VAL A 86 6.79 -17.79 1.28
C VAL A 86 5.33 -17.41 1.63
N ILE A 87 4.79 -17.94 2.73
CA ILE A 87 3.39 -17.70 3.15
C ILE A 87 3.10 -16.22 3.47
N PRO A 88 3.90 -15.53 4.30
CA PRO A 88 3.76 -14.09 4.55
C PRO A 88 3.71 -13.21 3.30
N VAL A 89 4.38 -13.58 2.20
CA VAL A 89 4.34 -12.81 0.94
C VAL A 89 2.91 -12.67 0.44
N PHE A 90 2.13 -13.76 0.43
CA PHE A 90 0.72 -13.73 0.03
C PHE A 90 -0.12 -12.90 0.99
N ALA A 91 0.12 -13.03 2.30
CA ALA A 91 -0.59 -12.26 3.31
C ALA A 91 -0.35 -10.76 3.16
N ILE A 92 0.92 -10.32 3.02
CA ILE A 92 1.26 -8.90 2.84
C ILE A 92 0.64 -8.35 1.57
N THR A 93 0.76 -9.07 0.45
CA THR A 93 0.22 -8.67 -0.86
C THR A 93 -1.30 -8.47 -0.79
N TYR A 94 -2.01 -9.39 -0.13
CA TYR A 94 -3.44 -9.28 0.10
C TYR A 94 -3.78 -8.11 1.04
N LEU A 95 -3.08 -7.99 2.17
CA LEU A 95 -3.31 -6.92 3.16
C LEU A 95 -3.11 -5.53 2.54
N LEU A 96 -2.01 -5.31 1.82
CA LEU A 96 -1.74 -4.03 1.14
C LEU A 96 -2.83 -3.70 0.12
N SER A 97 -3.24 -4.68 -0.70
CA SER A 97 -4.32 -4.48 -1.67
C SER A 97 -5.64 -4.12 -1.00
N ARG A 98 -6.01 -4.86 0.06
CA ARG A 98 -7.26 -4.66 0.79
C ARG A 98 -7.26 -3.31 1.51
N ASP A 99 -6.15 -2.96 2.16
CA ASP A 99 -6.01 -1.73 2.93
C ASP A 99 -6.13 -0.50 2.03
N LEU A 100 -5.49 -0.50 0.84
CA LEU A 100 -5.63 0.58 -0.13
C LEU A 100 -7.09 0.78 -0.56
N LEU A 101 -7.77 -0.32 -0.91
CA LEU A 101 -9.18 -0.28 -1.34
C LEU A 101 -10.15 0.17 -0.24
N ILE A 102 -9.94 -0.23 1.02
CA ILE A 102 -10.73 0.27 2.14
C ILE A 102 -10.47 1.75 2.35
N HIS A 103 -9.20 2.15 2.34
CA HIS A 103 -8.80 3.54 2.53
C HIS A 103 -9.39 4.47 1.47
N GLU A 104 -9.30 4.14 0.18
CA GLU A 104 -9.85 4.97 -0.90
C GLU A 104 -11.35 5.18 -0.77
N ARG A 105 -12.11 4.16 -0.37
CA ARG A 105 -13.56 4.30 -0.13
C ARG A 105 -13.88 5.19 1.07
N CYS A 106 -13.15 5.01 2.17
CA CYS A 106 -13.35 5.83 3.35
C CYS A 106 -13.01 7.29 3.05
N GLN A 107 -11.91 7.52 2.32
CA GLN A 107 -11.46 8.84 1.93
C GLN A 107 -12.47 9.52 0.99
N ASP A 108 -12.95 8.80 -0.03
CA ASP A 108 -13.98 9.31 -0.95
C ASP A 108 -15.25 9.72 -0.19
N SER A 109 -15.74 8.87 0.71
CA SER A 109 -16.89 9.17 1.56
C SER A 109 -16.65 10.39 2.48
N PHE A 110 -15.46 10.50 3.07
CA PHE A 110 -15.09 11.62 3.94
C PHE A 110 -15.07 12.94 3.14
N LEU A 111 -14.39 12.94 1.99
CA LEU A 111 -14.22 14.12 1.16
C LEU A 111 -15.51 14.55 0.47
N ALA A 112 -16.34 13.62 0.00
CA ALA A 112 -17.67 13.95 -0.56
C ALA A 112 -18.57 14.62 0.49
N SER A 113 -18.43 14.23 1.76
CA SER A 113 -19.17 14.86 2.87
C SER A 113 -18.59 16.24 3.22
N ALA A 114 -17.26 16.39 3.20
CA ALA A 114 -16.58 17.64 3.53
C ALA A 114 -16.68 18.71 2.43
N PHE A 115 -16.63 18.28 1.17
CA PHE A 115 -16.55 19.11 -0.03
C PHE A 115 -17.43 18.53 -1.15
N PRO A 116 -18.77 18.71 -1.10
CA PRO A 116 -19.71 18.07 -2.03
C PRO A 116 -19.49 18.44 -3.50
N ASP A 117 -18.97 19.65 -3.77
CA ASP A 117 -18.70 20.13 -5.12
C ASP A 117 -17.46 19.48 -5.76
N ARG A 118 -16.72 18.65 -5.02
CA ARG A 118 -15.52 17.94 -5.49
C ARG A 118 -15.85 16.45 -5.66
N MET A 119 -15.79 15.95 -6.90
CA MET A 119 -15.82 14.51 -7.14
C MET A 119 -14.43 13.93 -6.96
N PHE A 120 -14.31 12.96 -6.05
CA PHE A 120 -13.16 12.08 -5.96
C PHE A 120 -13.56 10.73 -6.54
N MET A 121 -12.65 10.09 -7.29
CA MET A 121 -12.90 8.76 -7.85
C MET A 121 -11.91 7.78 -7.22
N PRO A 122 -12.38 6.83 -6.39
CA PRO A 122 -11.51 5.81 -5.81
C PRO A 122 -10.97 4.89 -6.93
N GLN A 123 -9.70 4.46 -6.84
CA GLN A 123 -9.19 3.46 -7.77
C GLN A 123 -9.83 2.10 -7.49
N THR A 124 -10.14 1.34 -8.53
CA THR A 124 -10.71 0.00 -8.37
C THR A 124 -9.64 -1.07 -8.49
N ILE A 125 -9.37 -1.79 -7.40
CA ILE A 125 -8.46 -2.94 -7.41
C ILE A 125 -9.26 -4.24 -7.60
N PRO A 126 -9.07 -5.00 -8.68
CA PRO A 126 -9.70 -6.31 -8.84
C PRO A 126 -8.98 -7.40 -8.03
N ILE A 127 -8.91 -7.24 -6.70
CA ILE A 127 -8.17 -8.11 -5.76
C ILE A 127 -8.49 -9.60 -5.98
N ARG A 128 -9.77 -9.93 -6.17
CA ARG A 128 -10.22 -11.31 -6.40
C ARG A 128 -9.60 -11.93 -7.65
N LYS A 129 -9.47 -11.17 -8.74
CA LYS A 129 -8.87 -11.67 -9.98
C LYS A 129 -7.38 -12.00 -9.77
N TYR A 130 -6.65 -11.13 -9.08
CA TYR A 130 -5.23 -11.36 -8.81
C TYR A 130 -4.99 -12.53 -7.85
N ALA A 131 -5.84 -12.69 -6.83
CA ALA A 131 -5.78 -13.84 -5.93
C ALA A 131 -6.01 -15.16 -6.70
N VAL A 132 -7.03 -15.22 -7.57
CA VAL A 132 -7.31 -16.40 -8.41
C VAL A 132 -6.14 -16.71 -9.35
N ILE A 133 -5.62 -15.71 -10.08
CA ILE A 133 -4.46 -15.90 -10.97
C ILE A 133 -3.27 -16.45 -10.18
N THR A 134 -3.00 -15.91 -8.99
CA THR A 134 -1.88 -16.33 -8.16
C THR A 134 -2.04 -17.78 -7.69
N ILE A 135 -3.26 -18.22 -7.35
CA ILE A 135 -3.54 -19.61 -6.99
C ILE A 135 -3.36 -20.53 -8.21
N VAL A 136 -3.97 -20.17 -9.35
CA VAL A 136 -3.92 -20.96 -10.60
C VAL A 136 -2.48 -21.12 -11.11
N THR A 137 -1.65 -20.10 -10.90
CA THR A 137 -0.25 -20.08 -11.34
C THR A 137 0.73 -20.60 -10.27
N LEU A 138 0.23 -21.22 -9.18
CA LEU A 138 1.03 -21.74 -8.06
C LEU A 138 2.03 -20.70 -7.50
N GLY A 139 1.63 -19.44 -7.46
CA GLY A 139 2.42 -18.34 -6.92
C GLY A 139 3.14 -17.48 -7.95
N VAL A 140 3.27 -17.88 -9.23
CA VAL A 140 3.96 -17.05 -10.24
C VAL A 140 3.24 -15.71 -10.46
N GLY A 141 1.91 -15.71 -10.39
CA GLY A 141 1.07 -14.51 -10.47
C GLY A 141 1.34 -13.45 -9.40
N ILE A 142 2.07 -13.79 -8.32
CA ILE A 142 2.42 -12.86 -7.26
C ILE A 142 3.28 -11.70 -7.77
N VAL A 143 4.17 -11.94 -8.74
CA VAL A 143 5.06 -10.91 -9.27
C VAL A 143 4.25 -9.82 -9.98
N TYR A 144 3.29 -10.23 -10.79
CA TYR A 144 2.39 -9.31 -11.47
C TYR A 144 1.47 -8.58 -10.49
N TRP A 145 0.99 -9.27 -9.45
CA TRP A 145 0.20 -8.64 -8.40
C TRP A 145 1.02 -7.57 -7.65
N LEU A 146 2.27 -7.87 -7.29
CA LEU A 146 3.18 -6.91 -6.65
C LEU A 146 3.45 -5.68 -7.53
N TYR A 147 3.70 -5.89 -8.83
CA TYR A 147 3.83 -4.79 -9.80
C TYR A 147 2.59 -3.88 -9.76
N ASN A 148 1.39 -4.46 -9.80
CA ASN A 148 0.16 -3.68 -9.74
C ASN A 148 0.02 -2.93 -8.42
N ILE A 149 0.25 -3.56 -7.27
CA ILE A 149 0.17 -2.91 -5.96
C ILE A 149 1.08 -1.67 -5.93
N VAL A 150 2.35 -1.81 -6.33
CA VAL A 150 3.31 -0.71 -6.33
C VAL A 150 2.81 0.45 -7.19
N ASN A 151 2.38 0.16 -8.42
CA ASN A 151 1.92 1.20 -9.34
C ASN A 151 0.65 1.89 -8.84
N MET A 152 -0.28 1.15 -8.25
CA MET A 152 -1.50 1.72 -7.69
C MET A 152 -1.22 2.61 -6.48
N TYR A 153 -0.37 2.18 -5.54
CA TYR A 153 0.05 3.04 -4.43
C TYR A 153 0.73 4.31 -4.93
N ASN A 154 1.62 4.21 -5.92
CA ASN A 154 2.28 5.38 -6.50
C ASN A 154 1.29 6.33 -7.18
N ALA A 155 0.32 5.79 -7.92
CA ALA A 155 -0.75 6.57 -8.55
C ALA A 155 -1.64 7.25 -7.50
N HIS A 156 -2.02 6.51 -6.45
CA HIS A 156 -2.80 7.03 -5.32
C HIS A 156 -2.07 8.16 -4.62
N PHE A 157 -0.80 7.99 -4.23
CA PHE A 157 -0.02 9.04 -3.57
C PHE A 157 0.13 10.29 -4.43
N LYS A 158 0.26 10.13 -5.76
CA LYS A 158 0.34 11.26 -6.69
C LYS A 158 -1.00 11.99 -6.78
N ALA A 159 -2.11 11.27 -6.90
CA ALA A 159 -3.44 11.85 -6.89
C ALA A 159 -3.71 12.56 -5.56
N GLN A 160 -3.36 11.92 -4.44
CA GLN A 160 -3.53 12.49 -3.12
C GLN A 160 -2.80 13.81 -2.93
N LEU A 161 -1.57 13.90 -3.40
CA LEU A 161 -0.81 15.14 -3.31
C LEU A 161 -1.50 16.30 -4.05
N GLN A 162 -2.24 16.02 -5.13
CA GLN A 162 -3.03 17.04 -5.83
C GLN A 162 -4.24 17.44 -4.99
N VAL A 163 -4.96 16.47 -4.43
CA VAL A 163 -6.11 16.70 -3.54
C VAL A 163 -5.72 17.55 -2.33
N GLU A 164 -4.63 17.19 -1.64
CA GLU A 164 -4.12 17.94 -0.49
C GLU A 164 -3.84 19.41 -0.82
N LYS A 165 -3.25 19.69 -1.98
CA LYS A 165 -2.97 21.07 -2.43
C LYS A 165 -4.26 21.85 -2.69
N GLU A 166 -5.24 21.22 -3.31
CA GLU A 166 -6.54 21.86 -3.57
C GLU A 166 -7.28 22.17 -2.28
N ILE A 167 -7.32 21.22 -1.34
CA ILE A 167 -7.94 21.42 -0.03
C ILE A 167 -7.22 22.51 0.75
N ALA A 168 -5.88 22.51 0.75
CA ALA A 168 -5.09 23.56 1.41
C ALA A 168 -5.39 24.95 0.83
N LYS A 169 -5.51 25.05 -0.49
CA LYS A 169 -5.91 26.30 -1.17
C LYS A 169 -7.31 26.75 -0.75
N LEU A 170 -8.29 25.84 -0.75
CA LEU A 170 -9.68 26.14 -0.36
C LEU A 170 -9.78 26.61 1.09
N MET A 171 -9.09 25.93 2.01
CA MET A 171 -9.06 26.35 3.42
C MET A 171 -8.36 27.70 3.59
N GLY A 172 -7.24 27.93 2.88
CA GLY A 172 -6.51 29.20 2.94
C GLY A 172 -7.30 30.39 2.37
N GLU A 173 -7.95 30.23 1.21
CA GLU A 173 -8.78 31.28 0.60
C GLU A 173 -9.96 31.67 1.51
N LYS A 174 -10.62 30.70 2.15
CA LYS A 174 -11.73 30.96 3.06
C LYS A 174 -11.31 31.64 4.36
N THR A 175 -10.16 31.28 4.93
CA THR A 175 -9.64 31.96 6.13
C THR A 175 -9.35 33.44 5.85
N VAL A 176 -8.90 33.78 4.63
CA VAL A 176 -8.65 35.19 4.25
C VAL A 176 -9.96 35.94 4.01
N GLY A 177 -10.93 35.33 3.31
CA GLY A 177 -12.21 35.95 2.98
C GLY A 177 -13.15 36.25 4.16
N GLU A 178 -13.04 35.53 5.28
CA GLU A 178 -13.79 35.79 6.52
C GLU A 178 -13.11 36.81 7.45
N SER A 179 -11.87 37.20 7.16
CA SER A 179 -11.08 38.16 7.95
C SER A 179 -11.11 39.60 7.42
N MET A 180 -11.81 39.84 6.30
CA MET A 180 -12.07 41.16 5.69
C MET A 180 -13.52 41.56 5.89
#